data_AF-A0A0F9JP46-F1
#
_entry.id   AF-A0A0F9JP46-F1
#
_cell.length_a   1.000
_cell.length_b   1.000
_cell.length_c   1.000
_cell.angle_alpha   90.00
_cell.angle_beta   90.00
_cell.angle_gamma   90.00
#
_symmetry.space_group_name_H-M   'P 1'
#
loop_
_entity.id
_entity.type
_entity.pdbx_description
1 polymer ?
#
loop_
_entity_poly.entity_id
_entity_poly.type
_entity_poly.pdbx_seq_one_letter_code
_entity_poly.pdbx_strand_id
1 'polypeptide(L)'
;MAASIDKSTGGVHRCKGALAVGEVAGNSVTLRERFMVDGCESINVRYKGSSITGDPQFQIIAQDPTVADDDGSTSNVGTGLTAAVTVTTSEVIKSYTILGERYIDVVITSDANDAVTVTYVDVYVKRV
;
A
#
# COMPACT_ATOMS: atom_id res chain seq x y z
N MET A 1 -1.49 -6.28 11.81
CA MET A 1 -2.53 -5.33 12.27
C MET A 1 -2.71 -4.28 11.20
N ALA A 2 -3.67 -4.53 10.31
CA ALA A 2 -4.11 -3.67 9.23
C ALA A 2 -4.74 -2.41 9.81
N ALA A 3 -4.49 -1.28 9.14
CA ALA A 3 -5.23 -0.06 9.41
C ALA A 3 -6.68 -0.26 8.96
N SER A 4 -7.65 -0.07 9.87
CA SER A 4 -9.07 -0.11 9.52
C SER A 4 -9.50 1.21 8.88
N ILE A 5 -10.03 1.13 7.67
CA ILE A 5 -10.74 2.24 7.03
C ILE A 5 -12.14 2.33 7.67
N ASP A 6 -12.59 3.54 7.98
CA ASP A 6 -13.93 3.78 8.51
C ASP A 6 -15.00 3.17 7.57
N LYS A 7 -15.87 2.32 8.14
CA LYS A 7 -16.89 1.56 7.41
C LYS A 7 -18.30 2.14 7.58
N SER A 8 -18.45 3.26 8.28
CA SER A 8 -19.73 3.72 8.81
C SER A 8 -20.68 4.35 7.78
N THR A 9 -20.19 4.84 6.63
CA THR A 9 -21.00 5.52 5.59
C THR A 9 -20.40 5.41 4.17
N GLY A 10 -21.21 5.55 3.11
CA GLY A 10 -20.74 5.65 1.73
C GLY A 10 -19.97 6.95 1.46
N GLY A 11 -19.11 7.00 0.43
CA GLY A 11 -18.34 8.19 0.07
C GLY A 11 -16.81 8.01 0.07
N VAL A 12 -16.08 9.13 0.09
CA VAL A 12 -14.61 9.15 0.08
C VAL A 12 -14.08 9.28 1.50
N HIS A 13 -13.31 8.30 1.94
CA HIS A 13 -12.73 8.21 3.28
C HIS A 13 -11.22 8.32 3.20
N ARG A 14 -10.62 9.12 4.08
CA ARG A 14 -9.17 9.24 4.20
C ARG A 14 -8.70 8.47 5.43
N CYS A 15 -7.80 7.52 5.25
CA CYS A 15 -7.02 6.94 6.34
C CYS A 15 -5.55 7.26 6.16
N LYS A 16 -4.88 7.58 7.28
CA LYS A 16 -3.44 7.73 7.31
C LYS A 16 -2.82 6.34 7.47
N GLY A 17 -1.81 6.03 6.65
CA GLY A 17 -1.06 4.79 6.81
C GLY A 17 -0.32 4.73 8.15
N ALA A 18 -0.18 3.53 8.67
CA ALA A 18 0.57 3.15 9.85
C ALA A 18 2.08 3.10 9.61
N LEU A 19 2.56 3.04 8.36
CA LEU A 19 3.99 3.17 8.06
C LEU A 19 4.53 4.46 8.67
N ALA A 20 5.55 4.31 9.50
CA ALA A 20 6.04 5.41 10.32
C ALA A 20 6.84 6.39 9.47
N VAL A 21 6.68 7.68 9.75
CA VAL A 21 7.58 8.70 9.19
C VAL A 21 9.00 8.39 9.69
N GLY A 22 9.94 8.29 8.77
CA GLY A 22 11.32 7.92 9.05
C GLY A 22 11.63 6.43 8.88
N GLU A 23 10.65 5.59 8.59
CA GLU A 23 10.89 4.17 8.31
C GLU A 23 11.67 4.02 7.00
N VAL A 24 12.72 3.20 7.00
CA VAL A 24 13.65 3.07 5.87
C VAL A 24 13.48 1.72 5.20
N ALA A 25 13.09 1.73 3.92
CA ALA A 25 13.21 0.58 3.04
C ALA A 25 14.58 0.67 2.35
N GLY A 26 15.57 -0.10 2.77
CA GLY A 26 16.87 -0.14 2.08
C GLY A 26 17.63 -1.42 2.33
N ASN A 27 18.65 -1.70 1.51
CA ASN A 27 19.48 -2.90 1.61
C ASN A 27 18.67 -4.20 1.62
N SER A 28 17.87 -4.46 0.58
CA SER A 28 17.02 -5.65 0.44
C SER A 28 15.83 -5.72 1.42
N VAL A 29 15.45 -4.60 2.05
CA VAL A 29 14.27 -4.52 2.92
C VAL A 29 13.01 -4.25 2.10
N THR A 30 11.95 -4.98 2.43
CA THR A 30 10.59 -4.72 1.95
C THR A 30 9.74 -4.20 3.10
N LEU A 31 9.15 -3.01 2.93
CA LEU A 31 8.12 -2.49 3.82
C LEU A 31 6.74 -2.84 3.27
N ARG A 32 5.82 -3.19 4.16
CA ARG A 32 4.46 -3.58 3.80
C ARG A 32 3.47 -3.02 4.80
N GLU A 33 2.39 -2.47 4.28
CA GLU A 33 1.23 -2.08 5.06
C GLU A 33 -0.05 -2.65 4.48
N ARG A 34 -0.87 -3.30 5.31
CA ARG A 34 -2.13 -3.90 4.91
C ARG A 34 -3.32 -2.98 5.25
N PHE A 35 -4.26 -2.87 4.32
CA PHE A 35 -5.50 -2.10 4.46
C PHE A 35 -6.72 -3.00 4.23
N MET A 36 -7.71 -2.93 5.13
CA MET A 36 -9.00 -3.62 4.97
C MET A 36 -9.93 -2.78 4.09
N VAL A 37 -10.19 -3.24 2.86
CA VAL A 37 -10.95 -2.53 1.81
C VAL A 37 -12.30 -3.19 1.48
N ASP A 38 -12.74 -4.14 2.30
CA ASP A 38 -14.02 -4.84 2.13
C ASP A 38 -15.21 -3.86 1.95
N GLY A 39 -15.96 -4.07 0.88
CA GLY A 39 -17.08 -3.23 0.46
C GLY A 39 -16.69 -1.86 -0.13
N CYS A 40 -15.46 -1.71 -0.63
CA CYS A 40 -15.02 -0.48 -1.32
C CYS A 40 -15.03 -0.66 -2.84
N GLU A 41 -15.13 0.45 -3.58
CA GLU A 41 -15.09 0.50 -5.05
C GLU A 41 -13.66 0.72 -5.55
N SER A 42 -12.91 1.61 -4.90
CA SER A 42 -11.53 1.94 -5.31
C SER A 42 -10.72 2.51 -4.16
N ILE A 43 -9.41 2.50 -4.35
CA ILE A 43 -8.42 3.09 -3.45
C ILE A 43 -7.43 3.94 -4.24
N ASN A 44 -6.98 5.03 -3.62
CA ASN A 44 -5.90 5.87 -4.09
C ASN A 44 -4.88 6.00 -2.95
N VAL A 45 -3.65 5.56 -3.20
CA VAL A 45 -2.55 5.63 -2.24
C VAL A 45 -1.59 6.72 -2.71
N ARG A 46 -1.37 7.72 -1.85
CA ARG A 46 -0.35 8.75 -2.02
C ARG A 46 0.80 8.42 -1.09
N TYR A 47 1.89 7.95 -1.68
CA TYR A 47 3.14 7.67 -1.00
C TYR A 47 4.09 8.85 -1.13
N LYS A 48 4.82 9.18 -0.07
CA LYS A 48 5.89 10.17 -0.10
C LYS A 48 7.18 9.61 0.51
N GLY A 49 8.29 9.72 -0.20
CA GLY A 49 9.62 9.28 0.23
C GLY A 49 10.67 10.39 0.18
N SER A 50 11.74 10.22 0.94
CA SER A 50 12.96 11.07 0.90
C SER A 50 14.21 10.21 0.95
N SER A 51 15.38 10.83 0.74
CA SER A 51 16.68 10.14 0.78
C SER A 51 16.72 8.92 -0.16
N ILE A 52 16.19 9.10 -1.37
CA ILE A 52 16.05 8.05 -2.37
C ILE A 52 17.42 7.76 -2.99
N THR A 53 17.82 6.50 -2.99
CA THR A 53 19.02 5.97 -3.65
C THR A 53 18.64 4.73 -4.45
N GLY A 54 19.23 4.54 -5.63
CA GLY A 54 18.90 3.40 -6.50
C GLY A 54 17.51 3.53 -7.13
N ASP A 55 16.80 2.42 -7.22
CA ASP A 55 15.48 2.28 -7.84
C ASP A 55 14.45 1.50 -6.99
N PRO A 56 14.23 1.88 -5.71
CA PRO A 56 13.22 1.25 -4.88
C PRO A 56 11.84 1.31 -5.54
N GLN A 57 11.06 0.24 -5.39
CA GLN A 57 9.79 0.05 -6.09
C GLN A 57 8.59 0.18 -5.16
N PHE A 58 7.58 0.91 -5.61
CA PHE A 58 6.29 1.04 -4.92
C PHE A 58 5.18 0.29 -5.66
N GLN A 59 4.37 -0.45 -4.92
CA GLN A 59 3.29 -1.27 -5.47
C GLN A 59 2.08 -1.36 -4.54
N ILE A 60 0.88 -1.39 -5.13
CA ILE A 60 -0.33 -1.88 -4.48
C ILE A 60 -0.55 -3.32 -4.93
N ILE A 61 -0.66 -4.23 -3.95
CA ILE A 61 -0.82 -5.67 -4.11
C ILE A 61 -2.18 -6.08 -3.56
N ALA A 62 -3.11 -6.39 -4.45
CA ALA A 62 -4.39 -6.99 -4.10
C ALA A 62 -4.20 -8.38 -3.46
N GLN A 63 -4.90 -8.67 -2.35
CA GLN A 63 -4.91 -10.01 -1.76
C GLN A 63 -6.05 -10.85 -2.33
N ASP A 64 -5.94 -12.18 -2.22
CA ASP A 64 -7.04 -13.06 -2.58
C ASP A 64 -8.31 -12.72 -1.77
N PRO A 65 -9.50 -12.60 -2.40
CA PRO A 65 -10.76 -12.34 -1.71
C PRO A 65 -11.08 -13.31 -0.57
N THR A 66 -10.54 -14.53 -0.61
CA THR A 66 -10.75 -15.57 0.40
C THR A 66 -9.93 -15.40 1.66
N VAL A 67 -8.95 -14.47 1.67
CA VAL A 67 -8.17 -14.14 2.87
C VAL A 67 -9.11 -13.65 3.96
N ALA A 68 -9.26 -14.46 5.00
CA ALA A 68 -10.23 -14.23 6.06
C ALA A 68 -9.66 -13.35 7.19
N ASP A 69 -8.35 -13.29 7.27
CA ASP A 69 -7.57 -12.82 8.41
C ASP A 69 -6.45 -11.86 8.00
N ASP A 70 -6.20 -10.90 8.88
CA ASP A 70 -5.10 -9.95 8.79
C ASP A 70 -3.81 -10.58 9.38
N ASP A 71 -3.47 -11.77 8.89
CA ASP A 71 -2.32 -12.56 9.36
C ASP A 71 -0.97 -12.01 8.84
N GLY A 72 -1.01 -11.07 7.89
CA GLY A 72 0.17 -10.51 7.23
C GLY A 72 0.84 -11.46 6.23
N SER A 73 0.22 -12.60 5.89
CA SER A 73 0.78 -13.55 4.93
C SER A 73 0.98 -12.89 3.56
N THR A 74 2.20 -13.01 3.03
CA THR A 74 2.61 -12.41 1.75
C THR A 74 2.32 -13.31 0.54
N SER A 75 1.86 -14.54 0.78
CA SER A 75 1.64 -15.57 -0.25
C SER A 75 0.25 -15.50 -0.89
N ASN A 76 -0.69 -14.80 -0.27
CA ASN A 76 -2.11 -14.80 -0.68
C ASN A 76 -2.42 -13.66 -1.66
N VAL A 77 -1.71 -13.65 -2.79
CA VAL A 77 -1.77 -12.56 -3.77
C VAL A 77 -2.87 -12.80 -4.81
N GLY A 78 -3.76 -11.81 -4.99
CA GLY A 78 -4.84 -11.84 -5.99
C GLY A 78 -4.38 -11.43 -7.39
N THR A 79 -5.26 -11.58 -8.38
CA THR A 79 -4.97 -11.36 -9.82
C THR A 79 -4.97 -9.88 -10.27
N GLY A 80 -4.93 -8.92 -9.34
CA GLY A 80 -5.12 -7.48 -9.60
C GLY A 80 -3.94 -6.57 -9.24
N LEU A 81 -2.69 -7.03 -9.38
CA LEU A 81 -1.53 -6.22 -8.98
C LEU A 81 -1.37 -4.96 -9.82
N THR A 82 -1.15 -3.81 -9.16
CA THR A 82 -0.63 -2.63 -9.90
C THR A 82 0.79 -2.94 -10.38
N ALA A 83 1.18 -2.51 -11.58
CA ALA A 83 2.57 -2.64 -12.03
C ALA A 83 3.50 -1.86 -11.09
N ALA A 84 4.57 -2.45 -10.58
CA ALA A 84 5.53 -1.76 -9.71
C ALA A 84 6.05 -0.48 -10.38
N VAL A 85 6.25 0.59 -9.60
CA VAL A 85 6.79 1.86 -10.10
C VAL A 85 8.04 2.21 -9.32
N THR A 86 9.10 2.57 -10.04
CA THR A 86 10.31 3.09 -9.41
C THR A 86 10.03 4.42 -8.73
N VAL A 87 10.40 4.51 -7.46
CA VAL A 87 10.31 5.74 -6.68
C VAL A 87 11.48 6.62 -7.07
N THR A 88 11.29 7.48 -8.08
CA THR A 88 12.30 8.45 -8.55
C THR A 88 12.05 9.88 -8.06
N THR A 89 10.88 10.12 -7.49
CA THR A 89 10.48 11.43 -6.97
C THR A 89 10.03 11.30 -5.53
N SER A 90 9.92 12.44 -4.85
CA SER A 90 9.48 12.44 -3.46
C SER A 90 8.03 11.98 -3.30
N GLU A 91 7.19 11.97 -4.34
CA GLU A 91 5.77 11.65 -4.20
C GLU A 91 5.27 10.77 -5.35
N VAL A 92 4.58 9.69 -5.00
CA VAL A 92 3.99 8.74 -5.96
C VAL A 92 2.53 8.52 -5.60
N ILE A 93 1.66 8.57 -6.60
CA ILE A 93 0.24 8.30 -6.44
C ILE A 93 -0.12 7.07 -7.28
N LYS A 94 -0.79 6.10 -6.66
CA LYS A 94 -1.37 4.95 -7.36
C LYS A 94 -2.82 4.77 -7.00
N SER A 95 -3.58 4.35 -8.01
CA SER A 95 -5.00 4.03 -7.89
C SER A 95 -5.21 2.55 -8.17
N TYR A 96 -6.18 1.95 -7.51
CA TYR A 96 -6.59 0.58 -7.76
C TYR A 96 -8.11 0.45 -7.62
N THR A 97 -8.73 -0.32 -8.52
CA THR A 97 -10.16 -0.64 -8.48
C THR A 97 -10.32 -1.96 -7.76
N ILE A 98 -11.16 -2.00 -6.73
CA ILE A 98 -11.40 -3.21 -5.92
C ILE A 98 -12.30 -4.15 -6.74
N LEU A 99 -11.91 -5.41 -6.84
CA LEU A 99 -12.59 -6.47 -7.60
C LEU A 99 -13.26 -7.52 -6.69
N GLY A 100 -13.28 -7.27 -5.38
CA GLY A 100 -13.87 -8.14 -4.36
C GLY A 100 -12.91 -8.50 -3.24
N GLU A 101 -11.70 -7.93 -3.23
CA GLU A 101 -10.71 -8.15 -2.20
C GLU A 101 -11.19 -7.60 -0.85
N ARG A 102 -10.86 -8.32 0.21
CA ARG A 102 -11.04 -7.83 1.58
C ARG A 102 -9.84 -7.00 2.02
N TYR A 103 -8.66 -7.33 1.53
CA TYR A 103 -7.41 -6.68 1.89
C TYR A 103 -6.59 -6.30 0.66
N ILE A 104 -5.83 -5.22 0.79
CA ILE A 104 -4.74 -4.89 -0.11
C ILE A 104 -3.50 -4.54 0.69
N ASP A 105 -2.35 -4.72 0.07
CA ASP A 105 -1.06 -4.36 0.64
C ASP A 105 -0.43 -3.22 -0.15
N VAL A 106 0.02 -2.20 0.55
CA VAL A 106 0.94 -1.17 0.06
C VAL A 106 2.35 -1.65 0.35
N VAL A 107 3.16 -1.80 -0.70
CA VAL A 107 4.49 -2.41 -0.61
C VAL A 107 5.54 -1.47 -1.19
N ILE A 108 6.63 -1.30 -0.43
CA ILE A 108 7.87 -0.68 -0.90
C ILE A 108 8.96 -1.75 -0.86
N THR A 109 9.55 -2.05 -2.01
CA THR A 109 10.62 -3.03 -2.14
C THR A 109 11.91 -2.29 -2.50
N SER A 110 12.96 -2.50 -1.73
CA SER A 110 14.30 -1.98 -2.03
C SER A 110 15.24 -3.17 -2.20
N ASP A 111 16.10 -3.16 -3.21
CA ASP A 111 17.17 -4.14 -3.37
C ASP A 111 18.45 -3.75 -2.59
N ALA A 112 19.57 -4.44 -2.84
CA ALA A 112 20.83 -4.23 -2.13
C ALA A 112 21.45 -2.83 -2.28
N ASN A 113 21.13 -2.09 -3.34
CA ASN A 113 21.65 -0.73 -3.59
C ASN A 113 20.58 0.35 -3.46
N ASP A 114 19.35 -0.06 -3.17
CA ASP A 114 18.21 0.83 -3.03
C ASP A 114 18.05 1.28 -1.58
N ALA A 115 17.62 2.53 -1.43
CA ALA A 115 17.13 3.03 -0.17
C ALA A 115 16.07 4.11 -0.37
N VAL A 116 15.05 4.11 0.48
CA VAL A 116 14.10 5.22 0.61
C VAL A 116 13.61 5.34 2.05
N THR A 117 13.51 6.56 2.54
CA THR A 117 12.88 6.89 3.83
C THR A 117 11.43 7.29 3.59
N VAL A 118 10.49 6.59 4.20
CA VAL A 118 9.07 6.92 4.16
C VAL A 118 8.83 8.22 4.91
N THR A 119 8.21 9.20 4.25
CA THR A 119 7.81 10.47 4.89
C THR A 119 6.32 10.55 5.13
N TYR A 120 5.50 9.90 4.30
CA TYR A 120 4.06 9.80 4.50
C TYR A 120 3.41 8.73 3.61
N VAL A 121 2.34 8.12 4.09
CA VAL A 121 1.41 7.31 3.29
C VAL A 121 -0.02 7.80 3.58
N ASP A 122 -0.68 8.32 2.55
CA ASP A 122 -2.10 8.66 2.55
C ASP A 122 -2.89 7.63 1.78
N VAL A 123 -4.06 7.27 2.27
CA VAL A 123 -4.95 6.35 1.58
C VAL A 123 -6.34 6.95 1.53
N TYR A 124 -6.87 7.07 0.31
CA TYR A 124 -8.24 7.51 0.04
C TYR A 124 -9.02 6.35 -0.52
N VAL A 125 -10.16 6.04 0.07
CA VAL A 125 -10.99 4.92 -0.33
C VAL A 125 -12.37 5.40 -0.67
N LYS A 126 -12.89 4.96 -1.82
CA LYS A 126 -14.27 5.22 -2.22
C LYS A 126 -15.11 4.00 -1.86
N ARG A 127 -16.14 4.18 -1.03
CA ARG A 127 -17.13 3.14 -0.72
C ARG A 127 -18.34 3.26 -1.64
N VAL A 128 -18.95 2.11 -1.95
CA VAL A 128 -20.27 2.00 -2.59
C VAL A 128 -21.38 2.48 -1.66
#